data_AF-A0A5Q0JTJ8-F1
#
_entry.id   AF-A0A5Q0JTJ8-F1
#
_cell.length_a   1.000
_cell.length_b   1.000
_cell.length_c   1.000
_cell.angle_alpha   90.00
_cell.angle_beta   90.00
_cell.angle_gamma   90.00
#
_symmetry.space_group_name_H-M   'P 1'
#
loop_
_entity.id
_entity.type
_entity.pdbx_description
1 polymer ?
#
loop_
_entity_poly.entity_id
_entity_poly.type
_entity_poly.pdbx_seq_one_letter_code
_entity_poly.pdbx_strand_id
1 'polypeptide(L)'
;MIREIKIVLFTILLLLSCNSGKGVLNKTTNLSMDFSNVSDLISPKEFEQVKAFILKNGDKMTYRNFDNNNPHFKFSNCEVFLGADIGQGNINNDPDISNFNQLTITNWNSKIMYYELVIVRKGDLKAEKAWVKKGMKEEQIYLVDNYGVGLELMKNNLTNYLKQIKEEIIATNNG
;
A
#
# COMPACT_ATOMS: atom_id res chain seq x y z
N MET A 1 -57.50 16.66 -56.48
CA MET A 1 -56.29 16.01 -57.02
C MET A 1 -55.19 17.06 -56.93
N ILE A 2 -54.44 17.15 -55.84
CA ILE A 2 -53.21 16.39 -55.56
C ILE A 2 -53.11 16.11 -54.04
N ARG A 3 -52.65 14.91 -53.71
CA ARG A 3 -52.32 14.39 -52.38
C ARG A 3 -50.85 14.73 -52.10
N GLU A 4 -50.53 15.24 -50.92
CA GLU A 4 -49.16 15.17 -50.37
C GLU A 4 -49.26 14.85 -48.87
N ILE A 5 -48.52 13.81 -48.48
CA ILE A 5 -48.41 13.22 -47.14
C ILE A 5 -47.30 13.96 -46.38
N LYS A 6 -47.36 13.94 -45.03
CA LYS A 6 -46.23 13.86 -44.04
C LYS A 6 -46.47 14.84 -42.89
N ILE A 7 -46.14 14.61 -41.61
CA ILE A 7 -45.57 13.51 -40.82
C ILE A 7 -46.03 13.84 -39.39
N VAL A 8 -46.53 12.84 -38.65
CA VAL A 8 -46.82 12.99 -37.22
C VAL A 8 -45.48 12.98 -36.48
N LEU A 9 -45.13 14.07 -35.80
CA LEU A 9 -43.99 14.11 -34.89
C LEU A 9 -44.51 14.17 -33.45
N PHE A 10 -44.28 13.07 -32.72
CA PHE A 10 -44.65 12.88 -31.33
C PHE A 10 -43.44 13.28 -30.47
N THR A 11 -43.51 14.41 -29.77
CA THR A 11 -42.50 14.81 -28.78
C THR A 11 -43.06 14.64 -27.38
N ILE A 12 -42.76 13.49 -26.77
CA ILE A 12 -42.93 13.27 -25.32
C ILE A 12 -41.72 13.90 -24.62
N LEU A 13 -41.93 15.00 -23.90
CA LEU A 13 -40.93 15.60 -23.03
C LEU A 13 -41.21 15.18 -21.57
N LEU A 14 -40.49 14.15 -21.11
CA LEU A 14 -40.46 13.75 -19.70
C LEU A 14 -39.36 14.55 -18.98
N LEU A 15 -39.75 15.58 -18.22
CA LEU A 15 -38.86 16.25 -17.27
C LEU A 15 -38.98 15.55 -15.91
N LEU A 16 -38.14 14.54 -15.68
CA LEU A 16 -37.83 14.05 -14.34
C LEU A 16 -36.64 14.85 -13.82
N SER A 17 -36.94 15.88 -13.03
CA SER A 17 -35.92 16.66 -12.31
C SER A 17 -35.37 15.81 -11.16
N CYS A 18 -34.21 15.17 -11.35
CA CYS A 18 -33.43 14.62 -10.24
C CYS A 18 -32.97 15.78 -9.34
N ASN A 19 -33.57 15.87 -8.16
CA ASN A 19 -33.15 16.79 -7.12
C ASN A 19 -31.90 16.21 -6.43
N SER A 20 -30.74 16.38 -7.07
CA SER A 20 -29.44 16.04 -6.46
C SER A 20 -29.15 17.08 -5.38
N GLY A 21 -29.46 16.73 -4.12
CA GLY A 21 -29.07 17.52 -2.97
C GLY A 21 -27.57 17.82 -3.00
N LYS A 22 -27.22 19.10 -3.17
CA LYS A 22 -25.85 19.58 -3.09
C LYS A 22 -25.40 19.49 -1.65
N GLY A 23 -24.67 18.42 -1.31
CA GLY A 23 -23.91 18.36 -0.07
C GLY A 23 -22.93 19.52 -0.02
N VAL A 24 -23.09 20.39 0.98
CA VAL A 24 -22.17 21.49 1.28
C VAL A 24 -20.85 20.87 1.74
N LEU A 25 -19.83 20.87 0.88
CA LEU A 25 -18.48 20.46 1.23
C LEU A 25 -17.69 21.68 1.71
N ASN A 26 -17.71 21.93 3.02
CA ASN A 26 -16.75 22.84 3.64
C ASN A 26 -15.39 22.14 3.74
N LYS A 27 -14.61 22.19 2.64
CA LYS A 27 -13.27 21.60 2.58
C LYS A 27 -12.21 22.65 2.91
N THR A 28 -12.06 22.97 4.19
CA THR A 28 -10.80 23.55 4.70
C THR A 28 -9.86 22.39 5.02
N THR A 29 -9.40 21.64 4.01
CA THR A 29 -8.44 20.56 4.25
C THR A 29 -7.05 21.12 4.45
N ASN A 30 -6.62 21.15 5.71
CA ASN A 30 -5.24 20.86 6.04
C ASN A 30 -4.97 19.44 5.46
N LEU A 31 -4.26 19.33 4.34
CA LEU A 31 -3.99 18.06 3.67
C LEU A 31 -3.04 17.24 4.54
N SER A 32 -3.58 16.55 5.54
CA SER A 32 -2.83 15.51 6.25
C SER A 32 -2.42 14.46 5.23
N MET A 33 -1.13 14.20 5.13
CA MET A 33 -0.59 13.14 4.28
C MET A 33 -1.08 11.79 4.82
N ASP A 34 -1.33 10.83 3.93
CA ASP A 34 -1.69 9.45 4.27
C ASP A 34 -0.47 8.58 4.60
N PHE A 35 0.66 9.22 4.92
CA PHE A 35 1.90 8.57 5.31
C PHE A 35 2.64 9.37 6.39
N SER A 36 3.49 8.68 7.15
CA SER A 36 4.38 9.30 8.11
C SER A 36 5.78 8.70 8.03
N ASN A 37 6.79 9.53 8.22
CA ASN A 37 8.16 9.04 8.39
C ASN A 37 8.25 8.24 9.69
N VAL A 38 8.87 7.07 9.61
CA VAL A 38 9.09 6.14 10.74
C VAL A 38 10.53 5.63 10.77
N SER A 39 11.47 6.40 10.20
CA SER A 39 12.89 6.04 10.15
C SER A 39 13.54 5.96 11.55
N ASP A 40 12.88 6.51 12.56
CA ASP A 40 13.23 6.40 13.98
C ASP A 40 12.81 5.06 14.61
N LEU A 41 11.78 4.41 14.07
CA LEU A 41 11.29 3.09 14.52
C LEU A 41 11.99 1.93 13.79
N ILE A 42 12.34 2.13 12.52
CA ILE A 42 13.06 1.18 11.69
C ILE A 42 14.00 1.94 10.78
N SER A 43 15.29 1.58 10.79
CA SER A 43 16.27 2.18 9.89
C SER A 43 16.25 1.54 8.49
N PRO A 44 16.74 2.25 7.44
CA PRO A 44 16.97 1.64 6.12
C PRO A 44 17.75 0.33 6.19
N LYS A 45 18.76 0.25 7.06
CA LYS A 45 19.54 -0.98 7.25
C LYS A 45 18.70 -2.13 7.81
N GLU A 46 17.85 -1.86 8.82
CA GLU A 46 16.98 -2.88 9.40
C GLU A 46 15.93 -3.36 8.40
N PHE A 47 15.37 -2.47 7.58
CA PHE A 47 14.48 -2.84 6.48
C PHE A 47 15.16 -3.83 5.52
N GLU A 48 16.40 -3.54 5.11
CA GLU A 48 17.16 -4.44 4.25
C GLU A 48 17.45 -5.79 4.91
N GLN A 49 17.68 -5.81 6.22
CA GLN A 49 17.88 -7.05 6.98
C GLN A 49 16.60 -7.90 7.00
N VAL A 50 15.44 -7.29 7.21
CA VAL A 50 14.14 -7.98 7.13
C VAL A 50 13.91 -8.52 5.73
N LYS A 51 14.14 -7.71 4.69
CA LYS A 51 14.01 -8.12 3.29
C LYS A 51 14.88 -9.34 2.98
N ALA A 52 16.18 -9.25 3.30
CA ALA A 52 17.14 -10.33 3.05
C ALA A 52 16.78 -11.60 3.82
N PHE A 53 16.29 -11.46 5.05
CA PHE A 53 15.83 -12.58 5.86
C PHE A 53 14.65 -13.30 5.21
N ILE A 54 13.63 -12.56 4.75
CA ILE A 54 12.44 -13.12 4.09
C ILE A 54 12.84 -13.82 2.78
N LEU A 55 13.70 -13.20 1.96
CA LEU A 55 14.16 -13.81 0.71
C LEU A 55 14.93 -15.13 0.95
N LYS A 56 15.62 -15.25 2.08
CA LYS A 56 16.42 -16.44 2.42
C LYS A 56 15.61 -17.54 3.11
N ASN A 57 14.74 -17.18 4.04
CA ASN A 57 14.08 -18.13 4.95
C ASN A 57 12.57 -18.23 4.74
N GLY A 58 12.01 -17.37 3.90
CA GLY A 58 10.59 -17.30 3.59
C GLY A 58 10.12 -18.33 2.58
N ASP A 59 8.82 -18.28 2.35
CA ASP A 59 8.14 -19.01 1.29
C ASP A 59 7.50 -18.01 0.31
N LYS A 60 6.70 -18.53 -0.63
CA LYS A 60 5.89 -17.73 -1.54
C LYS A 60 4.43 -17.87 -1.14
N MET A 61 3.74 -16.75 -1.00
CA MET A 61 2.33 -16.73 -0.67
C MET A 61 1.58 -15.68 -1.51
N THR A 62 0.33 -15.97 -1.82
CA THR A 62 -0.57 -15.00 -2.45
C THR A 62 -1.01 -13.97 -1.41
N TYR A 63 -0.68 -12.69 -1.63
CA TYR A 63 -1.09 -11.60 -0.75
C TYR A 63 -2.38 -10.91 -1.24
N ARG A 64 -2.51 -10.69 -2.56
CA ARG A 64 -3.66 -10.04 -3.21
C ARG A 64 -3.94 -10.73 -4.54
N ASN A 65 -5.14 -10.58 -5.11
CA ASN A 65 -5.54 -11.27 -6.35
C ASN A 65 -4.61 -11.07 -7.57
N PHE A 66 -3.85 -9.97 -7.61
CA PHE A 66 -2.89 -9.68 -8.67
C PHE A 66 -1.45 -9.97 -8.26
N ASP A 67 -1.21 -10.41 -7.03
CA ASP A 67 0.10 -10.54 -6.42
C ASP A 67 0.18 -11.92 -5.75
N ASN A 68 0.50 -12.93 -6.57
CA ASN A 68 0.17 -14.33 -6.27
C ASN A 68 1.38 -15.15 -5.78
N ASN A 69 2.59 -14.57 -5.80
CA ASN A 69 3.85 -15.24 -5.48
C ASN A 69 4.79 -14.36 -4.62
N ASN A 70 4.24 -13.58 -3.70
CA ASN A 70 5.05 -12.68 -2.86
C ASN A 70 6.00 -13.47 -1.97
N PRO A 71 7.29 -13.10 -1.91
CA PRO A 71 8.14 -13.52 -0.82
C PRO A 71 7.50 -13.15 0.51
N HIS A 72 7.38 -14.13 1.38
CA HIS A 72 6.62 -14.03 2.61
C HIS A 72 7.35 -14.76 3.75
N PHE A 73 7.20 -14.26 4.97
CA PHE A 73 7.59 -14.99 6.16
C PHE A 73 6.56 -14.79 7.27
N LYS A 74 6.22 -15.88 7.95
CA LYS A 74 5.35 -15.87 9.12
C LYS A 74 6.18 -15.78 10.40
N PHE A 75 6.15 -14.61 11.02
CA PHE A 75 6.65 -14.39 12.37
C PHE A 75 5.60 -14.81 13.40
N SER A 76 5.99 -14.87 14.67
CA SER A 76 5.15 -15.35 15.77
C SER A 76 3.85 -14.56 15.94
N ASN A 77 3.86 -13.24 15.67
CA ASN A 77 2.71 -12.35 15.89
C ASN A 77 2.21 -11.63 14.64
N CYS A 78 2.83 -11.86 13.49
CA CYS A 78 2.48 -11.23 12.21
C CYS A 78 3.07 -12.00 11.04
N GLU A 79 2.56 -11.71 9.85
CA GLU A 79 3.09 -12.17 8.58
C GLU A 79 3.66 -10.97 7.83
N VAL A 80 4.76 -11.14 7.11
CA VAL A 80 5.40 -10.05 6.36
C VAL A 80 5.57 -10.45 4.92
N PHE A 81 5.08 -9.60 4.02
CA PHE A 81 5.15 -9.77 2.58
C PHE A 81 6.06 -8.71 1.95
N LEU A 82 6.83 -9.11 0.93
CA LEU A 82 7.59 -8.18 0.10
C LEU A 82 6.76 -7.73 -1.12
N GLY A 83 6.67 -6.42 -1.33
CA GLY A 83 6.04 -5.81 -2.51
C GLY A 83 7.06 -5.24 -3.48
N ALA A 84 6.96 -5.62 -4.76
CA ALA A 84 7.92 -5.24 -5.78
C ALA A 84 7.94 -3.72 -6.06
N ASP A 85 9.13 -3.15 -6.25
CA ASP A 85 9.37 -1.72 -6.49
C ASP A 85 8.98 -1.20 -7.89
N ILE A 86 8.51 -2.10 -8.75
CA ILE A 86 7.96 -1.79 -10.08
C ILE A 86 6.47 -2.16 -10.19
N GLY A 87 5.80 -2.41 -9.06
CA GLY A 87 4.38 -2.73 -9.01
C GLY A 87 4.02 -3.92 -9.89
N GLN A 88 2.97 -3.76 -10.71
CA GLN A 88 2.49 -4.82 -11.61
C GLN A 88 3.51 -5.23 -12.70
N GLY A 89 4.57 -4.44 -12.93
CA GLY A 89 5.69 -4.83 -13.79
C GLY A 89 6.46 -6.06 -13.30
N ASN A 90 6.26 -6.47 -12.03
CA ASN A 90 6.78 -7.70 -11.45
C ASN A 90 5.68 -8.50 -10.74
N ILE A 91 4.63 -8.88 -11.48
CA ILE A 91 3.47 -9.60 -10.93
C ILE A 91 3.81 -10.94 -10.24
N ASN A 92 4.99 -11.51 -10.55
CA ASN A 92 5.48 -12.77 -9.98
C ASN A 92 6.44 -12.58 -8.80
N ASN A 93 6.74 -11.33 -8.42
CA ASN A 93 7.74 -10.97 -7.40
C ASN A 93 9.08 -11.69 -7.59
N ASP A 94 9.57 -11.69 -8.83
CA ASP A 94 10.90 -12.18 -9.13
C ASP A 94 11.96 -11.27 -8.46
N PRO A 95 12.79 -11.81 -7.55
CA PRO A 95 13.82 -11.03 -6.86
C PRO A 95 14.95 -10.55 -7.78
N ASP A 96 15.12 -11.15 -8.97
CA ASP A 96 16.20 -10.76 -9.90
C ASP A 96 15.91 -9.43 -10.61
N ILE A 97 14.65 -9.00 -10.61
CA ILE A 97 14.20 -7.76 -11.28
C ILE A 97 13.59 -6.75 -10.31
N SER A 98 13.58 -7.03 -9.00
CA SER A 98 13.03 -6.15 -7.99
C SER A 98 13.90 -6.03 -6.76
N ASN A 99 14.03 -4.80 -6.27
CA ASN A 99 14.73 -4.51 -5.01
C ASN A 99 13.78 -4.49 -3.79
N PHE A 100 12.49 -4.76 -4.01
CA PHE A 100 11.38 -4.70 -3.05
C PHE A 100 11.40 -3.44 -2.16
N ASN A 101 10.59 -2.45 -2.53
CA ASN A 101 10.49 -1.19 -1.79
C ASN A 101 9.43 -1.22 -0.70
N GLN A 102 8.61 -2.28 -0.64
CA GLN A 102 7.50 -2.37 0.30
C GLN A 102 7.65 -3.61 1.20
N LEU A 103 7.45 -3.41 2.51
CA LEU A 103 7.09 -4.46 3.45
C LEU A 103 5.62 -4.26 3.83
N THR A 104 4.81 -5.31 3.73
CA THR A 104 3.48 -5.31 4.34
C THR A 104 3.48 -6.24 5.53
N ILE A 105 3.37 -5.68 6.73
CA ILE A 105 3.16 -6.44 7.96
C ILE A 105 1.66 -6.65 8.12
N THR A 106 1.25 -7.90 8.24
CA THR A 106 -0.14 -8.32 8.38
C THR A 106 -0.38 -9.04 9.68
N ASN A 107 -1.45 -8.70 10.38
CA ASN A 107 -1.99 -9.52 11.46
C ASN A 107 -3.48 -9.75 11.20
N TRP A 108 -3.82 -10.98 10.81
CA TRP A 108 -5.17 -11.36 10.39
C TRP A 108 -6.20 -11.28 11.53
N ASN A 109 -5.75 -11.22 12.79
CA ASN A 109 -6.60 -11.23 13.97
C ASN A 109 -6.67 -9.86 14.66
N SER A 110 -6.02 -8.82 14.13
CA SER A 110 -6.05 -7.47 14.70
C SER A 110 -7.10 -6.58 14.03
N LYS A 111 -7.56 -5.56 14.76
CA LYS A 111 -8.47 -4.53 14.22
C LYS A 111 -7.86 -3.76 13.05
N ILE A 112 -6.54 -3.53 13.10
CA ILE A 112 -5.76 -2.93 12.02
C ILE A 112 -4.92 -4.06 11.45
N MET A 113 -5.34 -4.56 10.29
CA MET A 113 -4.74 -5.77 9.75
C MET A 113 -3.43 -5.49 9.03
N TYR A 114 -3.29 -4.33 8.37
CA TYR A 114 -2.19 -4.07 7.43
C TYR A 114 -1.39 -2.85 7.83
N TYR A 115 -0.06 -3.00 7.82
CA TYR A 115 0.91 -1.93 8.01
C TYR A 115 1.87 -1.95 6.84
N GLU A 116 1.77 -0.95 5.97
CA GLU A 116 2.64 -0.84 4.80
C GLU A 116 3.81 0.10 5.10
N LEU A 117 5.02 -0.46 5.03
CA LEU A 117 6.27 0.28 5.12
C LEU A 117 6.88 0.42 3.73
N VAL A 118 7.20 1.64 3.34
CA VAL A 118 7.86 1.97 2.08
C VAL A 118 9.24 2.55 2.37
N ILE A 119 10.28 1.88 1.89
CA ILE A 119 11.63 2.47 1.84
C ILE A 119 11.77 3.29 0.56
N VAL A 120 12.30 4.50 0.68
CA VAL A 120 12.66 5.34 -0.46
C VAL A 120 14.18 5.43 -0.50
N ARG A 121 14.81 4.73 -1.44
CA ARG A 121 16.27 4.74 -1.59
C ARG A 121 16.71 5.91 -2.45
N LYS A 122 18.02 6.18 -2.41
CA LYS A 122 18.64 7.15 -3.30
C LYS A 122 18.39 6.76 -4.76
N GLY A 123 17.83 7.68 -5.53
CA GLY A 123 17.45 7.48 -6.93
C GLY A 123 16.02 7.01 -7.15
N ASP A 124 15.30 6.57 -6.11
CA ASP A 124 13.93 6.03 -6.27
C ASP A 124 12.93 7.10 -6.69
N LEU A 125 13.13 8.35 -6.24
CA LEU A 125 12.29 9.47 -6.68
C LEU A 125 12.46 9.75 -8.16
N LYS A 126 13.70 9.76 -8.65
CA LYS A 126 14.01 9.97 -10.07
C LYS A 126 13.52 8.82 -10.95
N ALA A 127 13.61 7.59 -10.44
CA ALA A 127 13.19 6.39 -11.14
C ALA A 127 11.67 6.13 -11.06
N GLU A 128 10.92 7.00 -10.37
CA GLU A 128 9.46 6.88 -10.20
C GLU A 128 9.03 5.49 -9.71
N LYS A 129 9.77 4.96 -8.72
CA LYS A 129 9.51 3.63 -8.16
C LYS A 129 8.09 3.54 -7.61
N ALA A 130 7.51 2.35 -7.71
CA ALA A 130 6.19 2.07 -7.15
C ALA A 130 6.17 2.38 -5.65
N TRP A 131 4.97 2.69 -5.14
CA TRP A 131 4.67 2.98 -3.73
C TRP A 131 5.22 4.32 -3.20
N VAL A 132 6.15 4.98 -3.91
CA VAL A 132 6.70 6.28 -3.50
C VAL A 132 5.67 7.38 -3.76
N LYS A 133 5.25 8.06 -2.70
CA LYS A 133 4.25 9.15 -2.75
C LYS A 133 4.92 10.53 -2.77
N LYS A 134 4.22 11.51 -3.36
CA LYS A 134 4.66 12.92 -3.34
C LYS A 134 4.87 13.40 -1.91
N GLY A 135 6.06 13.95 -1.63
CA GLY A 135 6.43 14.46 -0.31
C GLY A 135 7.31 13.51 0.51
N MET A 136 7.44 12.26 0.09
CA MET A 136 8.47 11.37 0.61
C MET A 136 9.87 11.84 0.18
N LYS A 137 10.88 11.55 1.00
CA LYS A 137 12.29 11.90 0.80
C LYS A 137 13.11 10.62 0.70
N GLU A 138 14.20 10.68 -0.06
CA GLU A 138 15.14 9.57 -0.16
C GLU A 138 15.84 9.29 1.17
N GLU A 139 16.32 8.07 1.30
CA GLU A 139 17.02 7.52 2.46
C GLU A 139 16.14 7.50 3.73
N GLN A 140 14.83 7.29 3.55
CA GLN A 140 13.84 7.27 4.63
C GLN A 140 12.86 6.11 4.47
N ILE A 141 12.21 5.75 5.58
CA ILE A 141 11.12 4.76 5.60
C ILE A 141 9.83 5.45 6.04
N TYR A 142 8.73 5.09 5.37
CA TYR A 142 7.41 5.63 5.61
C TYR A 142 6.41 4.55 5.95
N LEU A 143 5.61 4.79 6.98
CA LEU A 143 4.38 4.05 7.24
C LEU A 143 3.24 4.70 6.45
N VAL A 144 2.45 3.89 5.75
CA VAL A 144 1.35 4.34 4.91
C VAL A 144 0.00 3.88 5.48
N ASP A 145 -0.95 4.80 5.60
CA ASP A 145 -2.33 4.56 6.04
C ASP A 145 -3.28 4.54 4.85
N ASN A 146 -3.34 3.39 4.15
CA ASN A 146 -4.23 3.23 3.00
C ASN A 146 -5.71 3.13 3.39
N TYR A 147 -6.02 2.94 4.68
CA TYR A 147 -7.37 2.64 5.15
C TYR A 147 -7.99 3.76 6.00
N GLY A 148 -7.27 4.87 6.19
CA GLY A 148 -7.73 6.03 6.96
C GLY A 148 -7.95 5.73 8.44
N VAL A 149 -7.18 4.81 9.00
CA VAL A 149 -7.30 4.38 10.41
C VAL A 149 -6.61 5.37 11.36
N GLY A 150 -5.62 6.11 10.86
CA GLY A 150 -4.85 7.11 11.58
C GLY A 150 -3.41 6.65 11.84
N LEU A 151 -2.45 7.41 11.32
CA LEU A 151 -1.01 7.11 11.40
C LEU A 151 -0.49 6.98 12.83
N GLU A 152 -0.97 7.79 13.78
CA GLU A 152 -0.51 7.73 15.18
C GLU A 152 -0.88 6.41 15.85
N LEU A 153 -2.12 5.95 15.64
CA LEU A 153 -2.55 4.64 16.15
C LEU A 153 -1.75 3.51 15.49
N MET A 154 -1.50 3.61 14.19
CA MET A 154 -0.72 2.61 13.48
C MET A 154 0.75 2.57 13.96
N LYS A 155 1.40 3.72 14.14
CA LYS A 155 2.77 3.80 14.67
C LYS A 155 2.92 3.14 16.03
N ASN A 156 1.98 3.39 16.94
CA ASN A 156 2.03 2.82 18.29
C ASN A 156 2.02 1.28 18.26
N ASN A 157 1.21 0.69 17.38
CA ASN A 157 1.14 -0.75 17.23
C ASN A 157 2.34 -1.33 16.46
N LEU A 158 2.88 -0.58 15.49
CA LEU A 158 3.99 -0.99 14.63
C LEU A 158 5.22 -1.42 15.45
N THR A 159 5.53 -0.71 16.53
CA THR A 159 6.68 -1.00 17.42
C THR A 159 6.68 -2.45 17.92
N ASN A 160 5.51 -3.01 18.24
CA ASN A 160 5.41 -4.40 18.74
C ASN A 160 5.73 -5.42 17.64
N TYR A 161 5.32 -5.16 16.40
CA TYR A 161 5.65 -6.03 15.27
C TYR A 161 7.13 -5.95 14.92
N LEU A 162 7.68 -4.74 14.83
CA LEU A 162 9.11 -4.53 14.54
C LEU A 162 10.02 -5.20 15.58
N LYS A 163 9.65 -5.10 16.86
CA LYS A 163 10.37 -5.78 17.95
C LYS A 163 10.39 -7.30 17.73
N GLN A 164 9.23 -7.91 17.50
CA GLN A 164 9.12 -9.36 17.30
C GLN A 164 9.94 -9.83 16.08
N ILE A 165 9.80 -9.12 14.95
CA ILE A 165 10.55 -9.41 13.72
C ILE A 165 12.06 -9.40 14.00
N LYS A 166 12.56 -8.39 14.72
CA LYS A 166 13.98 -8.26 15.05
C LYS A 166 14.46 -9.39 15.95
N GLU A 167 13.68 -9.76 16.97
CA GLU A 167 14.01 -10.84 17.90
C GLU A 167 14.12 -12.19 17.17
N GLU A 168 13.18 -12.50 16.28
CA GLU A 168 13.20 -13.75 15.50
C GLU A 168 14.35 -13.80 14.50
N ILE A 169 14.65 -12.70 13.79
CA ILE A 169 15.81 -12.65 12.89
C ILE A 169 17.11 -12.93 13.64
N ILE A 170 17.27 -12.38 14.85
CA ILE A 170 18.45 -12.62 15.69
C ILE A 170 18.49 -14.09 16.14
N ALA A 171 17.37 -14.64 16.59
CA ALA A 171 17.29 -16.02 17.05
C ALA A 171 17.63 -17.02 15.93
N THR A 172 17.10 -16.83 14.72
CA THR A 172 17.38 -17.71 13.58
C THR A 172 18.83 -17.60 13.08
N ASN A 173 19.46 -16.43 13.13
CA ASN A 173 20.85 -16.28 12.68
C ASN A 173 21.88 -16.83 13.67
N ASN A 174 21.49 -17.07 14.93
CA ASN A 174 22.37 -17.58 15.98
C ASN A 174 22.21 -19.10 16.24
N GLY A 175 21.25 -19.76 15.57
CA GLY A 175 21.00 -21.20 15.67
C GLY A 175 21.54 -21.95 14.47
#